data_AF-A0A7Y9FKE5-F1
#
_entry.id   AF-A0A7Y9FKE5-F1
#
_cell.length_a   1.000
_cell.length_b   1.000
_cell.length_c   1.000
_cell.angle_alpha   90.00
_cell.angle_beta   90.00
_cell.angle_gamma   90.00
#
_symmetry.space_group_name_H-M   'P 1'
#
loop_
_entity.id
_entity.type
_entity.pdbx_description
1 polymer ?
#
loop_
_entity_poly.entity_id
_entity_poly.type
_entity_poly.pdbx_seq_one_letter_code
_entity_poly.pdbx_strand_id
1 'polypeptide(L)' 'MSNLDPIFAVWPSAKAMADDIGLSDVTVRQWRNRSGTIPPKYWRQIQGAAAVRGVELSIELFVPRETDAVADAPARRAA' A
#
# COMPACT_ATOMS: atom_id res chain seq x y z
N MET A 1 4.38 8.08 -10.26
CA MET A 1 3.05 7.75 -9.70
C MET A 1 3.18 6.37 -9.09
N SER A 2 2.79 6.19 -7.83
CA SER A 2 2.96 4.91 -7.16
C SER A 2 1.90 3.94 -7.68
N ASN A 3 2.25 2.65 -7.87
CA ASN A 3 1.27 1.61 -8.18
C ASN A 3 0.17 1.48 -7.09
N LEU A 4 0.42 2.06 -5.90
CA LEU A 4 -0.52 2.08 -4.79
C LEU A 4 -1.57 3.21 -4.87
N ASP A 5 -1.41 4.20 -5.76
CA ASP A 5 -2.34 5.34 -5.85
C ASP A 5 -3.80 4.89 -6.04
N PRO A 6 -4.12 3.89 -6.89
CA PRO A 6 -5.49 3.35 -7.01
C PRO A 6 -6.01 2.69 -5.74
N ILE A 7 -5.14 2.09 -4.91
CA ILE A 7 -5.54 1.49 -3.63
C ILE A 7 -6.02 2.59 -2.69
N PHE A 8 -5.23 3.65 -2.52
CA PHE A 8 -5.58 4.74 -1.60
C PHE A 8 -6.77 5.57 -2.07
N ALA A 9 -7.10 5.57 -3.37
CA ALA A 9 -8.24 6.28 -3.92
C ALA A 9 -9.61 5.72 -3.47
N VAL A 10 -9.68 4.48 -2.98
CA VAL A 10 -10.92 3.86 -2.47
C VAL A 10 -11.40 4.54 -1.17
N TRP A 11 -10.49 5.19 -0.44
CA TRP A 11 -10.78 5.87 0.81
C TRP A 11 -10.64 7.38 0.67
N PRO A 12 -11.53 8.17 1.29
CA PRO A 12 -11.44 9.63 1.25
C PRO A 12 -10.21 10.16 2.01
N SER A 13 -9.63 9.36 2.91
CA SER A 13 -8.42 9.70 3.65
C SER A 13 -7.68 8.45 4.13
N ALA A 14 -6.39 8.62 4.46
CA ALA A 14 -5.58 7.57 5.08
C ALA A 14 -6.16 7.12 6.44
N LYS A 15 -6.77 8.05 7.20
CA LYS A 15 -7.48 7.75 8.42
C LYS A 15 -8.69 6.82 8.18
N ALA A 16 -9.51 7.10 7.17
CA ALA A 16 -10.66 6.26 6.87
C ALA A 16 -10.24 4.83 6.49
N MET A 17 -9.16 4.68 5.72
CA MET A 17 -8.58 3.36 5.43
C MET A 17 -8.08 2.68 6.70
N ALA A 18 -7.35 3.40 7.55
CA ALA A 18 -6.80 2.89 8.79
C ALA A 18 -7.90 2.40 9.75
N ASP A 19 -8.98 3.15 9.87
CA ASP A 19 -10.15 2.80 10.70
C ASP A 19 -10.81 1.51 10.16
N ASP A 20 -11.00 1.37 8.83
CA ASP A 20 -11.60 0.17 8.21
C ASP A 20 -10.75 -1.10 8.40
N ILE A 21 -9.41 -0.97 8.39
CA ILE A 21 -8.48 -2.10 8.55
C ILE A 21 -7.90 -2.23 9.98
N GLY A 22 -8.40 -1.45 10.95
CA GLY A 22 -7.96 -1.53 12.35
C GLY A 22 -6.46 -1.25 12.55
N LEU A 23 -5.88 -0.34 11.76
CA LEU A 23 -4.48 0.09 11.88
C LEU A 23 -4.38 1.57 12.25
N SER A 24 -3.16 2.05 12.47
CA SER A 24 -2.92 3.48 12.71
C SER A 24 -2.88 4.28 11.41
N ASP A 25 -3.42 5.51 11.42
CA ASP A 25 -3.32 6.46 10.30
C ASP A 25 -1.85 6.71 9.91
N VAL A 26 -0.94 6.73 10.89
CA VAL A 26 0.51 6.88 10.65
C VAL A 26 1.04 5.75 9.78
N THR A 27 0.65 4.51 10.04
CA THR A 27 1.06 3.34 9.24
C THR A 27 0.61 3.47 7.80
N VAL A 28 -0.66 3.82 7.56
CA VAL A 28 -1.21 3.98 6.21
C VAL A 28 -0.54 5.14 5.46
N ARG A 29 -0.30 6.27 6.13
CA ARG A 29 0.45 7.40 5.55
C ARG A 29 1.88 7.03 5.20
N GLN A 30 2.55 6.21 6.00
CA GLN A 30 3.90 5.74 5.68
C GLN A 30 3.93 4.88 4.42
N TRP A 31 2.94 4.00 4.22
CA TRP A 31 2.82 3.23 2.98
C TRP A 31 2.65 4.13 1.76
N ARG A 32 1.78 5.13 1.87
CA ARG A 32 1.49 6.08 0.78
C ARG A 32 2.69 6.98 0.43
N ASN A 33 3.37 7.51 1.45
CA ASN A 33 4.32 8.62 1.26
C ASN A 33 5.79 8.24 1.38
N ARG A 34 6.13 7.12 2.06
CA ARG A 34 7.53 6.77 2.35
C ARG A 34 7.94 5.42 1.78
N SER A 35 7.27 4.35 2.18
CA SER A 35 7.71 3.00 1.85
C SER A 35 7.37 2.59 0.43
N GLY A 36 6.35 3.21 -0.18
CA GLY A 36 5.88 2.88 -1.53
C GLY A 36 5.39 1.44 -1.69
N THR A 37 5.31 0.68 -0.60
CA THR A 37 4.99 -0.75 -0.56
C THR A 37 4.13 -1.04 0.66
N ILE A 38 3.14 -1.91 0.49
CA ILE A 38 2.29 -2.43 1.57
C ILE A 38 2.75 -3.86 1.88
N PRO A 39 3.01 -4.24 3.14
CA PRO A 39 3.40 -5.61 3.47
C PRO A 39 2.31 -6.65 3.10
N PRO A 40 2.68 -7.82 2.53
CA PRO A 40 1.74 -8.84 2.06
C PRO A 40 0.68 -9.31 3.07
N LYS A 41 1.04 -9.32 4.36
CA LYS A 41 0.12 -9.68 5.45
C LYS A 41 -1.14 -8.80 5.52
N TYR A 42 -1.10 -7.59 4.97
CA TYR A 42 -2.23 -6.66 4.98
C TYR A 42 -3.08 -6.71 3.70
N TRP A 43 -2.63 -7.37 2.63
CA TRP A 43 -3.27 -7.28 1.32
C TRP A 43 -4.70 -7.80 1.33
N ARG A 44 -4.92 -9.00 1.87
CA ARG A 44 -6.26 -9.60 1.98
C ARG A 44 -7.21 -8.75 2.81
N GLN A 45 -6.70 -8.15 3.88
CA GLN A 45 -7.49 -7.30 4.75
C GLN A 45 -7.94 -6.02 4.03
N ILE A 46 -7.02 -5.41 3.27
CA ILE A 46 -7.30 -4.21 2.45
C ILE A 46 -8.27 -4.55 1.33
N GLN A 47 -8.10 -5.67 0.63
CA GLN A 47 -9.03 -6.15 -0.39
C GLN A 47 -10.43 -6.37 0.20
N GLY A 48 -10.53 -7.01 1.36
CA GLY A 48 -11.81 -7.20 2.04
C GLY A 48 -12.49 -5.88 2.40
N ALA A 49 -11.75 -4.91 2.93
CA ALA A 49 -12.29 -3.58 3.24
C ALA A 49 -12.71 -2.81 1.99
N ALA A 50 -11.97 -2.92 0.87
CA ALA A 50 -12.34 -2.32 -0.40
C ALA A 50 -13.59 -2.98 -1.01
N ALA A 51 -13.71 -4.30 -0.92
CA ALA A 51 -14.87 -5.05 -1.42
C ALA A 51 -16.16 -4.65 -0.70
N VAL A 52 -16.11 -4.37 0.61
CA VAL A 52 -17.24 -3.82 1.38
C VAL A 52 -17.70 -2.45 0.83
N ARG A 53 -16.79 -1.70 0.21
CA ARG A 53 -17.06 -0.42 -0.47
C ARG A 53 -17.45 -0.58 -1.95
N GLY A 54 -17.58 -1.82 -2.43
CA GLY A 54 -17.92 -2.13 -3.81
C GLY A 54 -16.75 -2.03 -4.81
N VAL A 55 -15.50 -2.02 -4.32
CA VAL A 55 -14.31 -1.96 -5.17
C VAL A 55 -13.48 -3.22 -5.02
N GLU A 56 -13.27 -3.92 -6.14
CA GLU A 56 -12.36 -5.06 -6.21
C GLU A 56 -10.95 -4.58 -6.55
N LEU A 57 -9.98 -4.84 -5.67
CA LEU A 57 -8.59 -4.47 -5.86
C LEU A 57 -7.77 -5.66 -6.36
N SER A 58 -7.18 -5.54 -7.55
CA SER A 58 -6.26 -6.55 -8.09
C SER A 58 -4.99 -6.67 -7.25
N ILE A 59 -4.48 -7.90 -7.09
CA ILE A 59 -3.21 -8.19 -6.43
C ILE A 59 -2.04 -7.43 -7.05
N GLU A 60 -2.10 -7.15 -8.36
CA GLU A 60 -1.06 -6.46 -9.12
C GLU A 60 -0.81 -5.04 -8.63
N LEU A 61 -1.80 -4.40 -8.00
CA LEU A 61 -1.65 -3.05 -7.44
C LEU A 61 -0.73 -3.05 -6.21
N PHE A 62 -0.64 -4.17 -5.48
CA PHE A 62 0.15 -4.28 -4.26
C PHE A 62 1.61 -4.66 -4.52
N VAL A 63 1.92 -5.16 -5.71
CA VAL A 63 3.26 -5.58 -6.10
C VAL A 63 4.04 -4.35 -6.60
N PRO A 64 5.22 -4.04 -6.04
CA PRO A 64 6.09 -3.02 -6.59
C PRO A 64 6.46 -3.36 -8.04
N ARG A 65 6.31 -2.41 -8.97
CA ARG A 65 6.79 -2.62 -10.34
C ARG A 65 8.32 -2.57 -10.33
N GLU A 66 8.98 -3.40 -11.14
CA GLU A 66 10.45 -3.48 -11.18
C GLU A 66 11.12 -2.11 -11.40
N THR A 67 10.43 -1.17 -12.03
CA THR A 67 10.88 0.22 -12.24
C THR A 67 11.00 1.03 -10.93
N ASP A 68 10.24 0.70 -9.89
CA ASP A 68 10.29 1.35 -8.57
C ASP A 68 11.30 0.65 -7.62
N ALA A 69 11.60 -0.64 -7.85
CA ALA A 69 12.50 -1.42 -6.99
C ALA A 69 13.98 -1.01 -7.10
N VAL A 70 14.39 -0.40 -8.23
CA VAL A 70 15.77 0.06 -8.44
C VAL A 70 16.10 1.29 -7.58
N ALA A 71 15.10 2.03 -7.09
CA ALA A 71 15.31 3.23 -6.28
C ALA A 71 15.64 2.94 -4.80
N ASP A 72 15.41 1.71 -4.31
CA ASP A 72 15.54 1.35 -2.89
C ASP A 72 16.45 0.12 -2.66
N ALA A 73 17.40 -0.16 -3.56
CA ALA A 73 18.49 -1.08 -3.22
C ALA A 73 19.50 -0.33 -2.32
N PRO A 74 19.58 -0.59 -0.99
CA PRO A 74 20.71 -0.10 -0.23
C PRO A 74 21.94 -0.78 -0.80
N ALA A 75 22.96 0.02 -1.13
CA ALA A 75 24.30 -0.45 -1.43
C ALA A 75 24.68 -1.54 -0.41
N ARG A 76 24.63 -2.80 -0.85
CA ARG A 76 25.30 -3.88 -0.13
C ARG A 76 26.78 -3.53 -0.20
N ARG A 77 27.20 -2.83 0.85
CA ARG A 77 28.58 -2.43 1.08
C ARG A 77 29.45 -3.67 0.95
N ALA A 78 30.52 -3.47 0.18
CA ALA A 78 31.70 -4.29 0.15
C ALA A 78 32.13 -4.71 1.57
N ALA A 79 32.45 -5.99 1.71
CA ALA A 79 33.48 -6.49 2.61
C ALA A 79 34.13 -7.69 1.91
#